data_AF-C0DWE4-F1
#
_entry.id   AF-C0DWE4-F1
#
_cell.length_a   1.000
_cell.length_b   1.000
_cell.length_c   1.000
_cell.angle_alpha   90.00
_cell.angle_beta   90.00
_cell.angle_gamma   90.00
#
_symmetry.space_group_name_H-M   'P 1'
#
loop_
_entity.id
_entity.type
_entity.pdbx_description
1 polymer ?
#
loop_
_entity_poly.entity_id
_entity_poly.type
_entity_poly.pdbx_seq_one_letter_code
_entity_poly.pdbx_strand_id
1 'polypeptide(L)'
;MPLQRRLPKRGFKPISSLQVAVITLSDLNKVSGKEVDILTLKQNGLLNSRVNAVKVVATGSISKALTVRSDIKVTKGAQAAIEAVGGVVEPS
;
A
#
# COMPACT_ATOMS: atom_id res chain seq x y z
N MET A 1 3.04 -0.49 43.24
CA MET A 1 3.64 -1.08 42.01
C MET A 1 3.17 -0.30 40.79
N PRO A 2 4.08 0.33 40.02
CA PRO A 2 3.71 1.07 38.80
C PRO A 2 3.15 0.12 37.71
N LEU A 3 2.22 0.61 36.88
CA LEU A 3 1.46 -0.21 35.92
C LEU A 3 2.34 -1.00 34.95
N GLN A 4 3.45 -0.41 34.48
CA GLN A 4 4.44 -1.05 33.61
C GLN A 4 5.08 -2.32 34.19
N ARG A 5 5.05 -2.49 35.52
CA ARG A 5 5.54 -3.68 36.24
C ARG A 5 4.43 -4.65 36.63
N ARG A 6 3.16 -4.23 36.55
CA ARG A 6 1.98 -5.04 36.89
C ARG A 6 1.52 -5.91 35.73
N LEU A 7 1.76 -5.48 34.49
CA LEU A 7 1.36 -6.19 33.28
C LEU A 7 2.51 -7.04 32.71
N PRO A 8 2.23 -8.23 32.17
CA PRO A 8 3.26 -9.05 31.51
C PRO A 8 3.71 -8.41 30.19
N LYS A 9 4.98 -8.57 29.82
CA LYS A 9 5.46 -8.24 28.48
C LYS A 9 4.79 -9.17 27.47
N ARG A 10 4.26 -8.61 26.38
CA ARG A 10 3.57 -9.36 25.32
C ARG A 10 4.07 -8.89 23.95
N GLY A 11 4.18 -9.85 23.03
CA GLY A 11 4.52 -9.60 21.63
C GLY A 11 6.01 -9.41 21.35
N PHE A 12 6.29 -9.21 20.06
CA PHE A 12 7.59 -8.82 19.52
C PHE A 12 7.35 -7.96 18.27
N LYS A 13 8.34 -7.14 17.88
CA LYS A 13 8.25 -6.33 16.66
C LYS A 13 8.92 -7.09 15.49
N PRO A 14 8.20 -7.51 14.45
CA PRO A 14 8.79 -8.19 13.31
C PRO A 14 9.64 -7.23 12.46
N ILE A 15 10.82 -7.70 12.04
CA ILE A 15 11.77 -6.89 11.22
C ILE A 15 11.21 -6.66 9.82
N SER A 16 10.51 -7.64 9.26
CA SER A 16 9.88 -7.55 7.94
C SER A 16 8.86 -6.42 7.81
N SER A 17 8.21 -6.03 8.91
CA SER A 17 7.26 -4.91 8.92
C SER A 17 7.91 -3.57 8.58
N LEU A 18 9.24 -3.44 8.68
CA LEU A 18 9.96 -2.22 8.33
C LEU A 18 10.10 -2.03 6.80
N GLN A 19 9.91 -3.10 6.03
CA GLN A 19 10.10 -3.12 4.57
C GLN A 19 8.77 -3.14 3.79
N VAL A 20 7.64 -3.14 4.51
CA VAL A 20 6.29 -3.17 3.93
C VAL A 20 5.69 -1.78 4.05
N ALA A 21 5.24 -1.21 2.93
CA ALA A 21 4.49 0.03 2.92
C ALA A 21 3.01 -0.21 2.61
N VAL A 22 2.18 0.68 3.15
CA VAL A 22 0.75 0.72 2.88
C VAL A 22 0.45 2.00 2.11
N ILE A 23 -0.27 1.87 1.00
CA ILE A 23 -0.65 2.98 0.12
C ILE A 23 -2.18 3.06 0.04
N THR A 24 -2.69 4.28 0.01
CA THR A 24 -4.12 4.55 -0.10
C THR A 24 -4.52 4.90 -1.54
N LEU A 25 -5.82 4.84 -1.84
CA LEU A 25 -6.34 5.22 -3.15
C LEU A 25 -6.10 6.72 -3.44
N SER A 26 -6.14 7.57 -2.41
CA SER A 26 -5.83 9.00 -2.54
C SER A 26 -4.37 9.25 -2.93
N ASP A 27 -3.44 8.42 -2.49
CA ASP A 27 -2.03 8.54 -2.86
C ASP A 27 -1.80 8.10 -4.30
N LEU A 28 -2.55 7.11 -4.79
CA LEU A 28 -2.52 6.70 -6.20
C LEU A 28 -2.94 7.83 -7.15
N ASN A 29 -3.82 8.75 -6.74
CA ASN A 29 -4.17 9.92 -7.56
C ASN A 29 -2.98 10.88 -7.78
N LYS A 30 -2.00 10.89 -6.88
CA LYS A 30 -0.82 11.76 -6.97
C LYS A 30 0.24 11.21 -7.92
N VAL A 31 0.14 9.93 -8.28
CA VAL A 31 1.09 9.28 -9.19
C VAL A 31 0.96 9.90 -10.59
N SER A 32 2.09 10.34 -11.14
CA SER A 32 2.21 10.71 -12.55
C SER A 32 2.50 9.44 -13.37
N GLY A 33 1.49 8.94 -14.07
CA GLY A 33 1.62 7.75 -14.91
C GLY A 33 0.33 6.95 -14.98
N LYS A 34 0.27 6.02 -15.94
CA LYS A 34 -0.85 5.09 -16.09
C LYS A 34 -0.56 3.73 -15.43
N GLU A 35 0.72 3.42 -15.21
CA GLU A 35 1.18 2.18 -14.58
C GLU A 35 1.70 2.42 -13.16
N VAL A 36 1.24 1.58 -12.23
CA VAL A 36 1.63 1.59 -10.82
C VAL A 36 2.55 0.41 -10.56
N ASP A 37 3.83 0.72 -10.35
CA ASP A 37 4.90 -0.20 -10.00
C ASP A 37 5.65 0.35 -8.77
N ILE A 38 6.42 -0.50 -8.09
CA ILE A 38 7.24 -0.10 -6.93
C ILE A 38 8.22 1.01 -7.34
N LEU A 39 8.78 0.96 -8.55
CA LEU A 39 9.67 2.01 -9.07
C LEU A 39 8.93 3.34 -9.28
N THR A 40 7.75 3.32 -9.90
CA THR A 40 6.98 4.54 -10.15
C THR A 40 6.50 5.16 -8.83
N LEU A 41 6.11 4.35 -7.86
CA LEU A 41 5.75 4.81 -6.51
C LEU A 41 6.94 5.41 -5.75
N LYS A 42 8.15 4.88 -5.92
CA LYS A 42 9.39 5.47 -5.37
C LYS A 42 9.73 6.81 -6.04
N GLN A 43 9.60 6.90 -7.37
CA GLN A 43 9.85 8.14 -8.12
C GLN A 43 8.89 9.27 -7.73
N ASN A 44 7.63 8.94 -7.42
CA ASN A 44 6.63 9.89 -6.94
C ASN A 44 6.78 10.24 -5.45
N GLY A 45 7.82 9.73 -4.77
CA GLY A 45 8.10 10.03 -3.36
C GLY A 45 7.11 9.41 -2.36
N LEU A 46 6.26 8.47 -2.81
CA LEU A 46 5.27 7.80 -1.97
C LEU A 46 5.88 6.63 -1.18
N LEU A 47 7.02 6.10 -1.66
CA LEU A 47 7.73 4.99 -1.03
C LEU A 47 9.16 5.37 -0.68
N ASN A 48 9.61 4.90 0.48
CA ASN A 48 11.01 4.99 0.87
C ASN A 48 11.85 3.95 0.09
N SER A 49 13.12 4.23 -0.13
CA SER A 49 14.03 3.39 -0.92
C SER A 49 14.16 1.95 -0.41
N ARG A 50 14.04 1.77 0.92
CA ARG A 50 14.14 0.47 1.63
C ARG A 50 12.88 -0.39 1.57
N VAL A 51 11.78 0.11 1.01
CA VAL A 51 10.52 -0.64 0.90
C VAL A 51 10.62 -1.62 -0.27
N ASN A 52 10.29 -2.88 0.01
CA ASN A 52 10.33 -3.97 -0.96
C ASN A 52 8.93 -4.55 -1.25
N ALA A 53 7.95 -4.29 -0.39
CA ALA A 53 6.59 -4.79 -0.55
C ALA A 53 5.57 -3.69 -0.32
N VAL A 54 4.52 -3.67 -1.13
CA VAL A 54 3.47 -2.64 -1.10
C VAL A 54 2.11 -3.30 -0.95
N LYS A 55 1.28 -2.72 -0.07
CA LYS A 55 -0.12 -3.09 0.07
C LYS A 55 -1.02 -1.90 -0.22
N VAL A 56 -1.95 -2.04 -1.16
CA VAL A 56 -2.94 -1.02 -1.48
C VAL A 56 -4.22 -1.26 -0.69
N VAL A 57 -4.71 -0.23 -0.01
CA VAL A 57 -5.90 -0.29 0.84
C VAL A 57 -6.95 0.71 0.36
N ALA A 58 -8.22 0.31 0.40
CA ALA A 58 -9.37 1.14 0.07
C ALA A 58 -9.57 2.23 1.12
N THR A 59 -8.91 3.35 0.93
CA THR A 59 -9.10 4.55 1.74
C THR A 59 -9.03 5.76 0.82
N GLY A 60 -10.08 6.57 0.83
CA GLY A 60 -10.30 7.66 -0.10
C GLY A 60 -10.94 7.22 -1.42
N SER A 61 -10.99 8.14 -2.39
CA SER A 61 -11.50 7.91 -3.75
C SER A 61 -10.37 7.91 -4.77
N ILE A 62 -10.58 7.18 -5.87
CA ILE A 62 -9.70 7.20 -7.04
C ILE A 62 -10.48 7.79 -8.22
N SER A 63 -9.84 8.65 -8.99
CA SER A 63 -10.47 9.28 -10.18
C SER A 63 -9.73 8.98 -11.47
N LYS A 64 -8.53 8.37 -11.37
CA LYS A 64 -7.70 8.00 -12.51
C LYS A 64 -7.81 6.49 -12.76
N ALA A 65 -8.01 6.11 -14.02
CA ALA A 65 -7.85 4.74 -14.45
C ALA A 65 -6.36 4.38 -14.45
N LEU A 66 -5.95 3.50 -13.55
CA LEU A 66 -4.56 3.07 -13.37
C LEU A 66 -4.44 1.55 -13.56
N THR A 67 -3.32 1.12 -14.11
CA THR A 67 -2.93 -0.29 -14.21
C THR A 67 -2.01 -0.62 -13.04
N VAL A 68 -2.45 -1.49 -12.14
CA VAL A 68 -1.66 -1.95 -10.99
C VAL A 68 -0.99 -3.28 -11.35
N ARG A 69 0.34 -3.34 -11.22
CA ARG A 69 1.12 -4.55 -11.51
C ARG A 69 0.93 -5.65 -10.46
N SER A 70 1.17 -6.89 -10.89
CA SER A 70 1.03 -8.13 -10.10
C SER A 70 1.88 -8.20 -8.83
N ASP A 71 2.98 -7.45 -8.75
CA ASP A 71 3.88 -7.42 -7.58
C ASP A 71 3.26 -6.69 -6.36
N ILE A 72 2.14 -6.00 -6.54
CA ILE A 72 1.50 -5.17 -5.53
C ILE A 72 0.30 -5.91 -4.93
N LYS A 73 0.28 -6.05 -3.60
CA LYS A 73 -0.86 -6.69 -2.92
C LYS A 73 -2.01 -5.70 -2.80
N VAL A 74 -3.13 -5.99 -3.46
CA VAL A 74 -4.34 -5.15 -3.41
C VAL A 74 -5.38 -5.79 -2.49
N THR A 75 -6.05 -5.00 -1.65
CA THR A 75 -7.20 -5.50 -0.88
C THR A 75 -8.45 -5.61 -1.76
N LYS A 76 -9.36 -6.52 -1.44
CA LYS A 76 -10.61 -6.72 -2.19
C LYS A 76 -11.40 -5.42 -2.42
N GLY A 77 -11.50 -4.57 -1.38
CA GLY A 77 -12.17 -3.27 -1.50
C GLY A 77 -11.43 -2.29 -2.41
N ALA A 78 -10.10 -2.33 -2.43
CA ALA A 78 -9.30 -1.46 -3.31
C ALA A 78 -9.41 -1.90 -4.76
N GLN A 79 -9.39 -3.22 -5.01
CA GLN A 79 -9.58 -3.78 -6.34
C GLN A 79 -10.92 -3.33 -6.95
N ALA A 80 -12.02 -3.48 -6.20
CA ALA A 80 -13.34 -3.05 -6.66
C ALA A 80 -13.39 -1.54 -6.98
N ALA A 81 -12.73 -0.71 -6.17
CA ALA A 81 -12.67 0.73 -6.41
C ALA A 81 -11.83 1.10 -7.65
N ILE A 82 -10.76 0.36 -7.94
CA ILE A 82 -9.90 0.56 -9.12
C ILE A 82 -10.64 0.13 -10.39
N GLU A 83 -11.30 -1.04 -10.36
CA GLU A 83 -12.10 -1.57 -11.46
C GLU A 83 -13.30 -0.66 -11.79
N ALA A 84 -13.95 -0.07 -10.78
CA ALA A 84 -15.06 0.86 -10.97
C ALA A 84 -14.68 2.13 -11.79
N VAL A 85 -13.40 2.50 -11.79
CA VAL A 85 -12.87 3.65 -12.55
C VAL A 85 -12.26 3.20 -13.89
N GLY A 86 -12.40 1.92 -14.23
CA GLY A 86 -11.84 1.34 -15.46
C GLY A 86 -10.33 1.08 -15.39
N GLY A 87 -9.77 1.00 -14.17
CA GLY A 87 -8.40 0.54 -13.94
C GLY A 87 -8.30 -0.98 -14.06
N VAL A 88 -7.09 -1.47 -14.31
CA VAL A 88 -6.80 -2.91 -14.45
C VAL A 88 -5.87 -3.32 -13.31
N VAL A 89 -6.24 -4.36 -12.59
CA VAL A 89 -5.35 -5.02 -11.62
C VAL A 89 -4.87 -6.29 -12.28
N GLU A 90 -3.57 -6.38 -12.55
CA GLU A 90 -2.98 -7.61 -13.06
C GLU A 90 -3.03 -8.69 -11.98
N PRO A 91 -3.56 -9.90 -12.27
CA PRO A 91 -3.56 -10.99 -11.31
C PRO A 91 -2.12 -11.44 -11.02
N SER A 92 -1.79 -11.60 -9.73
CA SER A 92 -0.54 -12.19 -9.24
C SER A 92 -0.46 -13.69 -9.49
#